data_AF-A0A820QTW9-F1
#
_entry.id   AF-A0A820QTW9-F1
#
_cell.length_a   1.000
_cell.length_b   1.000
_cell.length_c   1.000
_cell.angle_alpha   90.00
_cell.angle_beta   90.00
_cell.angle_gamma   90.00
#
_symmetry.space_group_name_H-M   'P 1'
#
loop_
_entity.id
_entity.type
_entity.pdbx_description
1 polymer ?
#
loop_
_entity_poly.entity_id
_entity_poly.type
_entity_poly.pdbx_seq_one_letter_code
_entity_poly.pdbx_strand_id
1 'polypeptide(L)'
;RFTQSVHTIVKTCSKALPAMASITFIMIIITCISAIMARSLFADICPEKFDNLVNTFFSLFTLLTLDDWYSIYQVCSERDYSNFELIFCLIYIFIINFILLNLLMAVLVDSFQDTLDYDTKENNQLKNENNIEEKIENNLT
;
A
#
# COMPACT_ATOMS: atom_id res chain seq x y z
N ARG A 1 7.99 -3.77 31.47
CA ARG A 1 8.87 -2.97 30.58
C ARG A 1 8.71 -3.38 29.11
N PHE A 2 8.81 -4.67 28.74
CA PHE A 2 8.63 -5.14 27.35
C PHE A 2 7.23 -4.86 26.76
N THR A 3 6.17 -5.05 27.56
CA THR A 3 4.78 -4.82 27.13
C THR A 3 4.45 -3.34 26.85
N GLN A 4 5.15 -2.40 27.46
CA GLN A 4 4.97 -0.96 27.23
C GLN A 4 5.58 -0.52 25.89
N SER A 5 6.76 -1.05 25.53
CA SER A 5 7.40 -0.76 24.24
C SER A 5 6.56 -1.28 23.07
N VAL A 6 6.02 -2.50 23.17
CA VAL A 6 5.14 -3.08 22.14
C VAL A 6 3.85 -2.25 22.00
N HIS A 7 3.21 -1.88 23.11
CA HIS A 7 1.99 -1.06 23.07
C HIS A 7 2.20 0.31 22.42
N THR A 8 3.35 0.94 22.68
CA THR A 8 3.72 2.21 22.05
C THR A 8 3.94 2.06 20.55
N ILE A 9 4.67 1.02 20.12
CA ILE A 9 4.90 0.74 18.68
C ILE A 9 3.57 0.45 17.97
N VAL A 10 2.70 -0.36 18.58
CA VAL A 10 1.36 -0.67 18.04
C VAL A 10 0.51 0.60 17.90
N LYS A 11 0.55 1.51 18.88
CA LYS A 11 -0.16 2.80 18.81
C LYS A 11 0.38 3.71 17.70
N THR A 12 1.70 3.77 17.52
CA THR A 12 2.30 4.57 16.45
C THR A 12 1.98 3.98 15.07
N CYS A 13 2.08 2.67 14.91
CA CYS A 13 1.68 1.96 13.68
C CYS A 13 0.19 2.15 13.38
N SER A 14 -0.67 2.06 14.40
CA SER A 14 -2.12 2.26 14.26
C SER A 14 -2.51 3.71 13.95
N LYS A 15 -1.62 4.70 14.14
CA LYS A 15 -1.88 6.09 13.76
C LYS A 15 -1.59 6.37 12.28
N ALA A 16 -0.71 5.59 11.64
CA ALA A 16 -0.44 5.68 10.20
C ALA A 16 -1.51 4.97 9.35
N LEU A 17 -2.13 3.93 9.92
CA LEU A 17 -3.15 3.10 9.23
C LEU A 17 -4.39 3.85 8.70
N PRO A 18 -5.00 4.81 9.42
CA PRO A 18 -6.25 5.45 9.02
C PRO A 18 -6.09 6.33 7.77
N ALA A 19 -4.93 6.97 7.60
CA ALA A 19 -4.64 7.80 6.43
C ALA A 19 -4.60 6.95 5.14
N MET A 20 -4.10 5.71 5.24
CA MET A 20 -3.94 4.81 4.10
C MET A 20 -5.17 3.95 3.80
N ALA A 21 -6.08 3.82 4.76
CA ALA A 21 -7.22 2.90 4.68
C ALA A 21 -8.10 3.13 3.44
N SER A 22 -8.24 4.37 2.98
CA SER A 22 -9.02 4.72 1.79
C SER A 22 -8.43 4.11 0.51
N ILE A 23 -7.11 4.16 0.33
CA ILE A 23 -6.43 3.59 -0.85
C ILE A 23 -6.48 2.06 -0.77
N THR A 24 -6.25 1.49 0.41
CA THR A 24 -6.38 0.05 0.64
C THR A 24 -7.79 -0.45 0.34
N PHE A 25 -8.82 0.31 0.74
CA PHE A 25 -10.21 -0.05 0.47
C PHE A 25 -10.52 -0.09 -1.03
N ILE A 26 -10.03 0.89 -1.79
CA ILE A 26 -10.15 0.90 -3.25
C ILE A 26 -9.40 -0.29 -3.87
N MET A 27 -8.19 -0.60 -3.39
CA MET A 27 -7.40 -1.74 -3.84
C MET A 27 -8.16 -3.06 -3.63
N ILE A 28 -8.81 -3.23 -2.47
CA ILE A 28 -9.64 -4.41 -2.17
C ILE A 28 -10.83 -4.49 -3.12
N ILE A 29 -11.55 -3.39 -3.37
CA ILE A 29 -12.69 -3.38 -4.30
C ILE A 29 -12.26 -3.78 -5.70
N ILE A 30 -11.18 -3.19 -6.22
CA ILE A 30 -10.64 -3.52 -7.54
C ILE A 30 -10.27 -5.01 -7.60
N THR A 31 -9.59 -5.52 -6.57
CA THR A 31 -9.23 -6.94 -6.48
C THR A 31 -10.47 -7.84 -6.47
N CYS A 32 -11.54 -7.48 -5.77
CA CYS A 32 -12.79 -8.23 -5.77
C CYS A 32 -13.47 -8.27 -7.14
N ILE A 33 -13.51 -7.14 -7.85
CA ILE A 33 -14.08 -7.07 -9.20
C ILE A 33 -13.22 -7.90 -10.16
N SER A 34 -11.90 -7.74 -10.09
CA SER A 34 -10.95 -8.53 -10.87
C SER A 34 -11.04 -10.03 -10.55
N ALA A 35 -11.36 -10.43 -9.32
CA ALA A 35 -11.54 -11.84 -8.97
C ALA A 35 -12.74 -12.48 -9.68
N ILE A 36 -13.87 -11.77 -9.73
CA ILE A 36 -15.06 -12.25 -10.44
C ILE A 36 -14.79 -12.31 -11.94
N MET A 37 -14.14 -11.29 -12.51
CA MET A 37 -13.77 -11.27 -13.93
C MET A 37 -12.76 -12.36 -14.28
N ALA A 38 -11.70 -12.51 -13.49
CA ALA A 38 -10.64 -13.50 -13.70
C ALA A 38 -11.20 -14.92 -13.62
N ARG A 39 -12.07 -15.20 -12.64
CA ARG A 39 -12.76 -16.50 -12.59
C ARG A 39 -13.57 -16.75 -13.86
N SER A 40 -14.31 -15.75 -14.36
CA SER A 40 -15.08 -15.90 -15.60
C SER A 40 -14.22 -16.11 -16.85
N LEU A 41 -12.99 -15.60 -16.86
CA LEU A 41 -12.09 -15.66 -18.02
C LEU A 41 -11.17 -16.90 -18.00
N PHE A 42 -10.72 -17.32 -16.81
CA PHE A 42 -9.67 -18.32 -16.66
C PHE A 42 -10.15 -19.65 -16.04
N ALA A 43 -11.40 -19.78 -15.60
CA ALA A 43 -11.88 -21.03 -14.96
C ALA A 43 -11.68 -22.27 -15.85
N ASP A 44 -11.87 -22.14 -17.16
CA ASP A 44 -11.69 -23.27 -18.10
C ASP A 44 -10.22 -23.45 -18.54
N ILE A 45 -9.44 -22.36 -18.51
CA ILE A 45 -8.05 -22.32 -18.98
C ILE A 45 -7.09 -22.85 -17.91
N CYS A 46 -7.25 -22.40 -16.67
CA CYS A 46 -6.38 -22.75 -15.55
C CYS A 46 -7.25 -23.03 -14.32
N PRO A 47 -8.00 -24.15 -14.30
CA PRO A 47 -8.89 -24.48 -13.20
C PRO A 47 -8.15 -24.61 -11.86
N GLU A 48 -6.89 -25.03 -11.86
CA GLU A 48 -6.07 -25.11 -10.63
C GLU A 48 -5.92 -23.76 -9.91
N LYS A 49 -5.94 -22.66 -10.65
CA LYS A 49 -5.76 -21.29 -10.13
C LYS A 49 -7.09 -20.52 -9.99
N PHE A 50 -8.11 -20.88 -10.77
CA PHE A 50 -9.34 -20.09 -10.95
C PHE A 50 -10.66 -20.87 -10.79
N ASP A 51 -10.66 -22.06 -10.20
CA ASP A 51 -11.88 -22.87 -9.94
C ASP A 51 -12.89 -22.16 -9.01
N ASN A 52 -12.40 -21.62 -7.91
CA ASN A 52 -13.17 -21.00 -6.85
C ASN A 52 -12.63 -19.61 -6.50
N LEU A 53 -13.44 -18.83 -5.77
CA LEU A 53 -13.10 -17.45 -5.45
C LEU A 53 -11.82 -17.35 -4.60
N VAL A 54 -11.60 -18.26 -3.64
CA VAL A 54 -10.44 -18.20 -2.76
C VAL A 54 -9.15 -18.43 -3.54
N ASN A 55 -9.11 -19.45 -4.39
CA ASN A 55 -7.97 -19.73 -5.27
C ASN A 55 -7.74 -18.59 -6.26
N THR A 56 -8.81 -17.99 -6.78
CA THR A 56 -8.71 -16.82 -7.65
C THR A 56 -8.13 -15.61 -6.91
N PHE A 57 -8.57 -15.34 -5.68
CA PHE A 57 -8.00 -14.29 -4.84
C PHE A 57 -6.51 -14.53 -4.55
N PHE A 58 -6.13 -15.78 -4.26
CA PHE A 58 -4.73 -16.15 -4.05
C PHE A 58 -3.91 -15.91 -5.32
N SER A 59 -4.40 -16.34 -6.48
CA SER A 59 -3.74 -16.11 -7.77
C SER A 59 -3.61 -14.61 -8.10
N LEU A 60 -4.64 -13.80 -7.81
CA LEU A 60 -4.58 -12.35 -7.98
C LEU A 60 -3.64 -11.68 -6.98
N PHE A 61 -3.46 -12.25 -5.79
CA PHE A 61 -2.46 -11.80 -4.83
C PHE A 61 -1.04 -12.12 -5.31
N THR A 62 -0.82 -13.32 -5.84
CA THR A 62 0.44 -13.72 -6.49
C THR A 62 0.78 -12.78 -7.65
N LEU A 63 -0.21 -12.42 -8.48
CA LEU A 63 -0.05 -11.40 -9.53
C LEU A 63 0.22 -9.99 -8.98
N LEU A 64 -0.39 -9.61 -7.85
CA LEU A 64 -0.11 -8.35 -7.16
C LEU A 64 1.35 -8.28 -6.70
N THR A 65 1.90 -9.38 -6.17
CA THR A 65 3.31 -9.45 -5.76
C THR A 65 4.27 -9.66 -6.92
N LEU A 66 3.77 -9.72 -8.17
CA LEU A 66 4.52 -10.09 -9.37
C LEU A 66 5.22 -11.45 -9.26
N ASP A 67 4.70 -12.32 -8.40
CA ASP A 67 5.23 -13.67 -8.25
C ASP A 67 4.55 -14.58 -9.27
N ASP A 68 5.28 -15.54 -9.82
CA ASP A 68 4.80 -16.59 -10.73
C ASP A 68 3.79 -16.16 -11.83
N TRP A 69 3.81 -14.91 -12.29
CA TRP A 69 2.86 -14.41 -13.28
C TRP A 69 3.08 -15.04 -14.67
N TYR A 70 4.33 -15.46 -14.94
CA TYR A 70 4.72 -16.09 -16.19
C TYR A 70 4.13 -17.50 -16.36
N SER A 71 3.85 -18.24 -15.29
CA SER A 71 3.20 -19.55 -15.44
C SER A 71 1.76 -19.43 -15.95
N ILE A 72 1.05 -18.36 -15.57
CA ILE A 72 -0.28 -18.06 -16.12
C ILE A 72 -0.18 -17.77 -17.61
N TYR A 73 0.85 -17.01 -18.03
CA TYR A 73 1.16 -16.79 -19.45
C TYR A 73 1.40 -18.10 -20.19
N GLN A 74 2.23 -18.99 -19.66
CA GLN A 74 2.56 -20.28 -20.30
C GLN A 74 1.30 -21.13 -20.51
N VAL A 75 0.47 -21.29 -19.48
CA VAL A 75 -0.77 -22.08 -19.57
C VAL A 75 -1.73 -21.49 -20.62
N CYS A 76 -1.83 -20.16 -20.71
CA CYS A 76 -2.66 -19.50 -21.72
C CYS A 76 -2.11 -19.71 -23.14
N SER A 77 -0.78 -19.62 -23.29
CA SER A 77 -0.09 -19.77 -24.57
C SER A 77 -0.12 -21.21 -25.10
N GLU A 78 -0.03 -22.21 -24.23
CA GLU A 78 -0.01 -23.63 -24.62
C GLU A 78 -1.39 -24.14 -25.07
N ARG A 79 -2.46 -23.53 -24.57
CA ARG A 79 -3.83 -23.96 -24.84
C ARG A 79 -4.51 -23.19 -25.99
N ASP A 80 -3.75 -22.43 -26.77
CA ASP A 80 -4.21 -21.70 -27.97
C ASP A 80 -5.36 -20.70 -27.67
N TYR A 81 -5.42 -20.19 -26.43
CA TYR A 81 -6.40 -19.20 -26.03
C TYR A 81 -6.06 -17.80 -26.55
N SER A 82 -7.06 -16.94 -26.58
CA SER A 82 -6.97 -15.63 -27.20
C SER A 82 -5.96 -14.71 -26.49
N ASN A 83 -5.44 -13.73 -27.23
CA ASN A 83 -4.55 -12.69 -26.66
C ASN A 83 -5.25 -11.85 -25.58
N PHE A 84 -6.58 -11.91 -25.44
CA PHE A 84 -7.36 -11.05 -24.55
C PHE A 84 -7.21 -11.39 -23.07
N GLU A 85 -7.14 -12.67 -22.70
CA GLU A 85 -7.01 -13.14 -21.32
C GLU A 85 -5.66 -12.68 -20.73
N LEU A 86 -4.61 -12.79 -21.54
CA LEU A 86 -3.27 -12.31 -21.21
C LEU A 86 -3.24 -10.79 -21.05
N ILE A 87 -3.91 -10.05 -21.94
CA ILE A 87 -4.06 -8.59 -21.83
C ILE A 87 -4.76 -8.21 -20.52
N PHE A 88 -5.82 -8.92 -20.11
CA PHE A 88 -6.46 -8.70 -18.82
C PHE A 88 -5.48 -8.88 -17.66
N CYS A 89 -4.68 -9.95 -17.67
CA CYS A 89 -3.67 -10.22 -16.64
C CYS A 89 -2.65 -9.07 -16.55
N LEU A 90 -2.10 -8.62 -17.68
CA LEU A 90 -1.15 -7.51 -17.72
C LEU A 90 -1.76 -6.17 -17.25
N ILE A 91 -3.00 -5.88 -17.65
CA ILE A 91 -3.71 -4.67 -17.21
C ILE A 91 -3.94 -4.72 -15.69
N TYR A 92 -4.37 -5.87 -15.16
CA TYR A 92 -4.54 -6.05 -13.72
C TYR A 92 -3.21 -5.81 -12.99
N ILE A 93 -2.13 -6.45 -13.43
CA ILE A 93 -0.77 -6.28 -12.87
C ILE A 93 -0.40 -4.79 -12.85
N PHE A 94 -0.59 -4.08 -13.96
CA PHE A 94 -0.22 -2.67 -14.08
C PHE A 94 -1.04 -1.79 -13.12
N ILE A 95 -2.36 -1.95 -13.10
CA ILE A 95 -3.25 -1.14 -12.26
C ILE A 95 -2.99 -1.40 -10.77
N ILE A 96 -2.93 -2.67 -10.37
CA ILE A 96 -2.81 -3.01 -8.95
C ILE A 96 -1.44 -2.60 -8.39
N ASN A 97 -0.37 -2.75 -9.18
CA ASN A 97 0.97 -2.30 -8.78
C ASN A 97 1.08 -0.78 -8.78
N PHE A 98 0.42 -0.07 -9.70
CA PHE A 98 0.37 1.38 -9.65
C PHE A 98 -0.32 1.89 -8.37
N ILE A 99 -1.43 1.26 -7.98
CA ILE A 99 -2.11 1.58 -6.71
C ILE A 99 -1.23 1.22 -5.51
N LEU A 100 -0.54 0.09 -5.54
CA LEU A 100 0.40 -0.33 -4.49
C LEU A 100 1.56 0.67 -4.34
N LEU A 101 2.11 1.15 -5.45
CA LEU A 101 3.14 2.19 -5.45
C LEU A 101 2.61 3.50 -4.89
N ASN A 102 1.38 3.90 -5.25
CA ASN A 102 0.76 5.09 -4.66
C ASN A 102 0.53 4.94 -3.16
N LEU A 103 0.16 3.74 -2.69
CA LEU A 103 0.06 3.43 -1.27
C LEU A 103 1.43 3.50 -0.57
N LEU A 104 2.48 2.96 -1.17
CA LEU A 104 3.85 3.08 -0.67
C LEU A 104 4.30 4.54 -0.60
N MET A 105 4.02 5.33 -1.65
CA MET A 105 4.35 6.75 -1.68
C MET A 105 3.60 7.53 -0.59
N ALA A 106 2.32 7.24 -0.35
CA ALA A 106 1.58 7.84 0.74
C ALA A 106 2.25 7.57 2.10
N VAL A 107 2.66 6.33 2.37
CA VAL A 107 3.38 5.97 3.61
C VAL A 107 4.70 6.72 3.73
N LEU A 108 5.46 6.80 2.64
CA LEU A 108 6.75 7.47 2.61
C LEU A 108 6.58 8.96 2.91
N VAL A 109 5.61 9.62 2.27
CA VAL A 109 5.30 11.04 2.49
C VAL A 109 4.88 11.28 3.94
N ASP A 110 3.98 10.47 4.49
CA ASP A 110 3.56 10.60 5.90
C ASP A 110 4.75 10.46 6.85
N SER A 111 5.65 9.50 6.59
CA SER A 111 6.86 9.28 7.40
C SER A 111 7.85 10.46 7.33
N PHE A 112 8.00 11.08 6.15
CA PHE A 112 8.83 12.28 6.00
C PHE A 112 8.20 13.49 6.69
N GLN A 113 6.89 13.66 6.57
CA GLN A 113 6.18 14.78 7.21
C GLN A 113 6.31 14.73 8.74
N ASP A 114 6.22 13.54 9.34
CA ASP A 114 6.43 13.35 10.78
C ASP A 114 7.82 13.82 11.25
N THR A 115 8.85 13.62 10.42
CA THR A 115 10.23 14.05 10.71
C THR A 115 10.36 15.57 10.60
N LEU A 116 9.82 16.16 9.52
CA LEU A 116 9.85 17.60 9.29
C LEU A 116 9.06 18.39 10.35
N ASP A 117 7.92 17.84 10.79
CA ASP A 117 7.08 18.44 11.83
C ASP A 117 7.79 18.44 13.20
N TYR A 118 8.61 17.42 13.49
CA TYR A 118 9.44 17.36 14.70
C TYR A 118 10.51 18.46 14.67
N ASP A 119 11.29 18.54 13.58
CA ASP A 119 12.34 19.55 13.41
C ASP A 119 11.80 20.98 13.45
N THR A 120 10.61 21.20 12.87
CA THR A 120 9.94 22.51 12.87
C THR A 120 9.48 22.92 14.28
N LYS A 121 8.98 21.97 15.08
CA LYS A 121 8.55 22.24 16.47
C LYS A 121 9.74 22.58 17.36
N GLU A 122 10.84 21.84 17.24
CA GLU A 122 12.07 22.10 18.00
C GLU A 122 12.64 23.50 17.68
N ASN A 123 12.74 23.84 16.40
CA ASN A 123 13.22 25.17 15.98
C ASN A 123 12.33 26.32 16.46
N ASN A 124 11.00 26.12 16.50
CA ASN A 124 10.08 27.14 17.01
C ASN A 124 10.14 27.29 18.53
N GLN A 125 10.42 26.21 19.27
CA GLN A 125 10.65 26.27 20.71
C GLN A 125 11.93 27.06 21.03
N LEU A 126 13.03 26.75 20.35
CA LEU A 126 14.31 27.46 20.51
C LEU A 126 14.17 28.96 20.20
N LYS A 127 13.44 29.32 19.12
CA LYS A 127 13.16 30.73 18.80
C LYS A 127 12.35 31.43 19.89
N ASN A 128 11.35 30.76 20.46
CA ASN A 128 10.53 31.34 21.52
C ASN A 128 11.31 31.53 22.81
N GLU A 129 12.18 30.59 23.19
CA GLU A 129 13.07 30.71 24.34
C GLU A 129 14.03 31.90 24.18
N ASN A 130 14.70 32.01 23.03
CA ASN A 130 15.60 33.14 22.75
C ASN A 130 14.86 34.50 22.80
N ASN A 131 13.65 34.58 22.25
CA ASN A 131 12.84 35.80 22.29
C ASN A 131 12.39 36.18 23.73
N ILE A 132 12.24 35.20 24.63
CA ILE A 132 11.91 35.44 26.03
C ILE A 132 13.14 35.94 26.78
N GLU A 133 14.31 35.33 26.55
CA GLU A 133 15.58 35.77 27.14
C GLU A 133 15.90 37.22 26.74
N GLU A 134 15.77 37.57 25.47
CA GLU A 134 16.01 38.92 24.97
C GLU A 134 15.04 39.95 25.59
N LYS A 135 13.78 39.58 25.84
CA LYS A 135 12.81 40.44 26.54
C LYS A 135 13.12 40.62 28.02
N ILE A 136 13.68 39.61 28.68
CA ILE A 136 14.07 39.71 30.09
C ILE A 136 15.30 40.63 30.21
N GLU A 137 16.29 40.46 29.34
CA GLU A 137 17.52 41.27 29.32
C GLU A 137 17.23 42.76 29.06
N ASN A 138 16.31 43.06 28.14
CA ASN A 138 15.87 44.43 27.85
C ASN A 138 15.01 45.08 28.95
N ASN A 139 14.45 44.31 29.89
CA ASN A 139 13.70 44.87 31.03
C ASN A 139 14.58 45.06 32.28
N LEU A 140 15.80 44.51 32.28
CA LEU A 140 16.77 44.61 33.37
C LEU A 140 17.81 45.72 33.14
N THR A 141 17.91 46.25 31.92
CA THR A 141 18.73 47.40 31.52
C THR A 141 17.92 48.69 31.43
#